data_AF-A0A7K4HKX4-F1
#
_entry.id   AF-A0A7K4HKX4-F1
#
_cell.length_a   1.000
_cell.length_b   1.000
_cell.length_c   1.000
_cell.angle_alpha   90.00
_cell.angle_beta   90.00
_cell.angle_gamma   90.00
#
_symmetry.space_group_name_H-M   'P 1'
#
loop_
_entity.id
_entity.type
_entity.pdbx_description
1 polymer ?
#
loop_
_entity_poly.entity_id
_entity_poly.type
_entity_poly.pdbx_seq_one_letter_code
_entity_poly.pdbx_strand_id
1 'polypeptide(L)'
;MAEKPATSLGPVPLLEGIALSVEAGPEGWVTSFERGGETIAEDRSAALPWIDPRAPGRLTNRLHEAVPLDRKAIRAALLEVFETVRSSPDAGALVSGPVARVIGETAAVSIEESDPPVYIVDLADGGRLIFQNRELADPRPATLNERWLAAHPGDALDANGRDFKTVRDYWFGIAERAEPSGAGSQWEPVAEALQRTLSTLPTSTEREGLLRYGLYLEERPEGSAVLWVASGIIESVLRDRGRSIMDRTFPEFLRQDGALVSGSRRFRVGEVLCRAWGFDPGFRPENTGITVFENLIEEARP
;
A
#
# COMPACT_ATOMS: atom_id res chain seq x y z
N MET A 1 20.79 -0.91 -8.82
CA MET A 1 19.63 -1.00 -9.74
C MET A 1 19.33 -2.48 -9.91
N ALA A 2 18.14 -2.93 -9.52
CA ALA A 2 17.70 -4.29 -9.84
C ALA A 2 17.60 -4.44 -11.36
N GLU A 3 18.10 -5.55 -11.89
CA GLU A 3 18.06 -5.85 -13.32
C GLU A 3 16.60 -5.95 -13.79
N LYS A 4 16.29 -5.39 -14.97
CA LYS A 4 14.92 -5.45 -15.51
C LYS A 4 14.57 -6.92 -15.81
N PRO A 5 13.40 -7.41 -15.37
CA PRO A 5 13.03 -8.80 -15.56
C PRO A 5 12.84 -9.09 -17.05
N ALA A 6 13.27 -10.27 -17.48
CA ALA A 6 13.16 -10.70 -18.87
C ALA A 6 11.72 -11.14 -19.18
N THR A 7 11.27 -10.94 -20.42
CA THR A 7 9.98 -11.46 -20.92
C THR A 7 10.15 -12.62 -21.89
N SER A 8 11.39 -12.93 -22.29
CA SER A 8 11.68 -13.97 -23.27
C SER A 8 12.96 -14.74 -22.95
N LEU A 9 12.96 -16.02 -23.29
CA LEU A 9 14.09 -16.94 -23.26
C LEU A 9 14.37 -17.44 -24.68
N GLY A 10 15.65 -17.46 -25.05
CA GLY A 10 16.13 -18.05 -26.29
C GLY A 10 16.51 -17.02 -27.36
N PRO A 11 16.80 -17.49 -28.59
CA PRO A 11 16.67 -18.87 -29.06
C PRO A 11 17.65 -19.83 -28.37
N VAL A 12 17.15 -20.96 -27.86
CA VAL A 12 17.94 -22.04 -27.24
C VAL A 12 18.02 -23.22 -28.21
N PRO A 13 19.21 -23.72 -28.56
CA PRO A 13 19.33 -24.92 -29.39
C PRO A 13 18.61 -26.11 -28.75
N LEU A 14 17.74 -26.78 -29.50
CA LEU A 14 16.97 -27.95 -29.04
C LEU A 14 17.43 -29.24 -29.74
N LEU A 15 17.45 -29.21 -31.08
CA LEU A 15 17.91 -30.31 -31.93
C LEU A 15 18.71 -29.72 -33.10
N GLU A 16 19.32 -30.56 -33.93
CA GLU A 16 20.05 -30.10 -35.10
C GLU A 16 19.17 -29.21 -36.00
N GLY A 17 19.57 -27.95 -36.13
CA GLY A 17 18.85 -26.94 -36.90
C GLY A 17 17.48 -26.53 -36.35
N ILE A 18 17.15 -26.87 -35.10
CA ILE A 18 15.91 -26.45 -34.43
C ILE A 18 16.24 -25.76 -33.11
N ALA A 19 15.74 -24.54 -32.94
CA ALA A 19 15.79 -23.79 -31.71
C ALA A 19 14.41 -23.71 -31.05
N LEU A 20 14.41 -23.45 -29.74
CA LEU A 20 13.24 -23.18 -28.92
C LEU A 20 13.36 -21.77 -28.34
N SER A 21 12.29 -20.99 -28.46
CA SER A 21 12.11 -19.70 -27.81
C SER A 21 10.85 -19.74 -26.94
N VAL A 22 10.86 -19.01 -25.82
CA VAL A 22 9.71 -18.86 -24.92
C VAL A 22 9.54 -17.40 -24.62
N GLU A 23 8.36 -16.84 -24.85
CA GLU A 23 8.08 -15.42 -24.61
C GLU A 23 6.73 -15.21 -23.93
N ALA A 24 6.63 -14.12 -23.18
CA ALA A 24 5.36 -13.67 -22.62
C ALA A 24 4.45 -13.16 -23.75
N GLY A 25 3.29 -13.77 -23.90
CA GLY A 25 2.23 -13.35 -24.81
C GLY A 25 1.02 -12.76 -24.07
N PRO A 26 -0.01 -12.29 -24.81
CA PRO A 26 -1.17 -11.62 -24.22
C PRO A 26 -1.98 -12.50 -23.24
N GLU A 27 -2.05 -13.80 -23.50
CA GLU A 27 -2.85 -14.76 -22.71
C GLU A 27 -1.98 -15.74 -21.88
N GLY A 28 -0.67 -15.47 -21.76
CA GLY A 28 0.25 -16.35 -21.05
C GLY A 28 1.62 -16.43 -21.70
N TRP A 29 2.07 -17.63 -22.00
CA TRP A 29 3.38 -17.94 -22.54
C TRP A 29 3.26 -18.57 -23.91
N VAL A 30 4.07 -18.10 -24.85
CA VAL A 30 4.21 -18.67 -26.18
C VAL A 30 5.55 -19.42 -26.21
N THR A 31 5.51 -20.69 -26.59
CA THR A 31 6.71 -21.47 -26.89
C THR A 31 6.78 -21.69 -28.39
N SER A 32 7.83 -21.21 -29.02
CA SER A 32 8.03 -21.25 -30.47
C SER A 32 9.22 -22.16 -30.81
N PHE A 33 9.06 -22.92 -31.87
CA PHE A 33 10.13 -23.72 -32.47
C PHE A 33 10.54 -23.06 -33.76
N GLU A 34 11.83 -22.84 -33.94
CA GLU A 34 12.39 -22.14 -35.08
C GLU A 34 13.39 -23.01 -35.83
N ARG A 35 13.39 -22.95 -37.16
CA ARG A 35 14.38 -23.58 -38.03
C ARG A 35 14.83 -22.56 -39.08
N GLY A 36 16.12 -22.24 -39.09
CA GLY A 36 16.65 -21.23 -40.02
C GLY A 36 16.09 -19.83 -39.82
N GLY A 37 15.62 -19.50 -38.61
CA GLY A 37 14.99 -18.21 -38.29
C GLY A 37 13.50 -18.13 -38.60
N GLU A 38 12.88 -19.20 -39.11
CA GLU A 38 11.44 -19.27 -39.35
C GLU A 38 10.74 -20.12 -38.28
N THR A 39 9.65 -19.61 -37.72
CA THR A 39 8.81 -20.36 -36.77
C THR A 39 8.10 -21.50 -37.49
N ILE A 40 8.39 -22.73 -37.08
CA ILE A 40 7.82 -23.96 -37.64
C ILE A 40 6.66 -24.53 -36.81
N ALA A 41 6.60 -24.21 -35.52
CA ALA A 41 5.50 -24.60 -34.63
C ALA A 41 5.43 -23.67 -33.41
N GLU A 42 4.22 -23.48 -32.88
CA GLU A 42 3.97 -22.72 -31.65
C GLU A 42 3.03 -23.46 -30.70
N ASP A 43 3.19 -23.21 -29.41
CA ASP A 43 2.29 -23.62 -28.33
C ASP A 43 2.00 -22.44 -27.40
N ARG A 44 0.75 -22.33 -26.95
CA ARG A 44 0.31 -21.26 -26.03
C ARG A 44 -0.20 -21.88 -24.74
N SER A 45 0.26 -21.35 -23.61
CA SER A 45 -0.04 -21.89 -22.29
C SER A 45 -0.12 -20.80 -21.22
N ALA A 46 -1.02 -20.94 -20.26
CA ALA A 46 -1.10 -20.03 -19.11
C ALA A 46 0.12 -20.13 -18.16
N ALA A 47 0.93 -21.19 -18.26
CA ALA A 47 2.10 -21.42 -17.42
C ALA A 47 3.35 -21.68 -18.28
N LEU A 48 4.51 -21.28 -17.73
CA LEU A 48 5.81 -21.57 -18.30
C LEU A 48 5.99 -23.08 -18.56
N PRO A 49 6.65 -23.47 -19.65
CA PRO A 49 6.71 -24.87 -20.08
C PRO A 49 7.53 -25.76 -19.14
N TRP A 50 8.47 -25.21 -18.36
CA TRP A 50 9.15 -25.96 -17.30
C TRP A 50 8.38 -26.02 -15.97
N ILE A 51 7.29 -25.29 -15.81
CA ILE A 51 6.41 -25.35 -14.62
C ILE A 51 5.22 -26.28 -14.88
N ASP A 52 4.66 -26.29 -16.10
CA ASP A 52 3.55 -27.17 -16.47
C ASP A 52 4.03 -28.63 -16.71
N PRO A 53 3.62 -29.61 -15.89
CA PRO A 53 4.03 -31.02 -16.08
C PRO A 53 3.54 -31.64 -17.40
N ARG A 54 2.55 -31.03 -18.07
CA ARG A 54 2.01 -31.52 -19.35
C ARG A 54 2.78 -30.96 -20.56
N ALA A 55 3.53 -29.89 -20.38
CA ALA A 55 4.17 -29.17 -21.48
C ALA A 55 5.14 -30.05 -22.30
N PRO A 56 6.04 -30.87 -21.71
CA PRO A 56 6.95 -31.70 -22.51
C PRO A 56 6.23 -32.61 -23.51
N GLY A 57 5.10 -33.22 -23.10
CA GLY A 57 4.30 -34.07 -23.97
C GLY A 57 3.57 -33.30 -25.07
N ARG A 58 2.94 -32.18 -24.70
CA ARG A 58 2.21 -31.31 -25.63
C ARG A 58 3.14 -30.73 -26.70
N LEU A 59 4.27 -30.17 -26.28
CA LEU A 59 5.30 -29.60 -27.13
C LEU A 59 5.95 -30.65 -28.05
N THR A 60 6.23 -31.85 -27.53
CA THR A 60 6.72 -32.97 -28.34
C THR A 60 5.78 -33.29 -29.50
N ASN A 61 4.48 -33.40 -29.20
CA ASN A 61 3.49 -33.71 -30.23
C ASN A 61 3.40 -32.58 -31.27
N ARG A 62 3.43 -31.31 -30.84
CA ARG A 62 3.40 -30.18 -31.77
C ARG A 62 4.62 -30.10 -32.68
N LEU A 63 5.82 -30.26 -32.15
CA LEU A 63 7.02 -30.26 -32.98
C LEU A 63 7.03 -31.45 -33.94
N HIS A 64 6.61 -32.64 -33.47
CA HIS A 64 6.53 -33.84 -34.32
C HIS A 64 5.53 -33.70 -35.47
N GLU A 65 4.40 -33.03 -35.24
CA GLU A 65 3.40 -32.77 -36.29
C GLU A 65 3.94 -31.82 -37.37
N ALA A 66 4.72 -30.81 -36.99
CA ALA A 66 5.34 -29.88 -37.92
C ALA A 66 6.55 -30.47 -38.65
N VAL A 67 7.37 -31.24 -37.92
CA VAL A 67 8.56 -31.92 -38.43
C VAL A 67 8.58 -33.35 -37.85
N PRO A 68 8.36 -34.40 -38.66
CA PRO A 68 8.22 -35.79 -38.20
C PRO A 68 9.53 -36.43 -37.69
N LEU A 69 10.09 -35.87 -36.62
CA LEU A 69 11.28 -36.35 -35.91
C LEU A 69 10.88 -37.39 -34.85
N ASP A 70 11.87 -38.11 -34.32
CA ASP A 70 11.63 -39.08 -33.26
C ASP A 70 11.08 -38.39 -31.99
N ARG A 71 9.89 -38.84 -31.54
CA ARG A 71 9.20 -38.25 -30.38
C ARG A 71 10.00 -38.41 -29.09
N LYS A 72 10.74 -39.52 -28.95
CA LYS A 72 11.54 -39.78 -27.74
C LYS A 72 12.73 -38.81 -27.68
N ALA A 73 13.39 -38.56 -28.82
CA ALA A 73 14.47 -37.59 -28.94
C ALA A 73 14.00 -36.15 -28.64
N ILE A 74 12.87 -35.71 -29.24
CA ILE A 74 12.29 -34.39 -28.94
C ILE A 74 12.01 -34.24 -27.45
N ARG A 75 11.33 -35.23 -26.85
CA ARG A 75 10.97 -35.19 -25.43
C ARG A 75 12.20 -35.14 -24.53
N ALA A 76 13.24 -35.92 -24.85
CA ALA A 76 14.48 -35.92 -24.08
C ALA A 76 15.18 -34.55 -24.14
N ALA A 77 15.30 -33.96 -25.32
CA ALA A 77 15.89 -32.63 -25.50
C ALA A 77 15.11 -31.53 -24.76
N LEU A 78 13.77 -31.56 -24.83
CA LEU A 78 12.92 -30.62 -24.08
C LEU A 78 13.12 -30.73 -22.57
N LEU A 79 13.19 -31.95 -22.03
CA LEU A 79 13.43 -32.17 -20.61
C LEU A 79 14.81 -31.65 -20.20
N GLU A 80 15.84 -31.89 -21.00
CA GLU A 80 17.19 -31.38 -20.74
C GLU A 80 17.21 -29.85 -20.69
N VAL A 81 16.65 -29.17 -21.70
CA VAL A 81 16.54 -27.70 -21.73
C VAL A 81 15.78 -27.19 -20.51
N PHE A 82 14.66 -27.80 -20.15
CA PHE A 82 13.86 -27.36 -19.00
C PHE A 82 14.57 -27.55 -17.66
N GLU A 83 15.34 -28.63 -17.48
CA GLU A 83 16.17 -28.78 -16.28
C GLU A 83 17.32 -27.77 -16.24
N THR A 84 17.97 -27.50 -17.37
CA THR A 84 19.00 -26.44 -17.46
C THR A 84 18.43 -25.09 -17.09
N VAL A 85 17.27 -24.72 -17.64
CA VAL A 85 16.59 -23.46 -17.31
C VAL A 85 16.29 -23.41 -15.82
N ARG A 86 15.61 -24.42 -15.24
CA ARG A 86 15.29 -24.45 -13.80
C ARG A 86 16.51 -24.34 -12.88
N SER A 87 17.65 -24.84 -13.35
CA SER A 87 18.91 -24.82 -12.59
C SER A 87 19.70 -23.53 -12.80
N SER A 88 19.31 -22.68 -13.74
CA SER A 88 19.88 -21.34 -13.94
C SER A 88 19.24 -20.34 -12.97
N PRO A 89 20.02 -19.38 -12.43
CA PRO A 89 19.46 -18.20 -11.76
C PRO A 89 18.41 -17.46 -12.61
N ASP A 90 18.52 -17.57 -13.94
CA ASP A 90 17.68 -16.89 -14.93
C ASP A 90 16.28 -17.51 -15.08
N ALA A 91 16.04 -18.75 -14.58
CA ALA A 91 14.70 -19.35 -14.61
C ALA A 91 13.65 -18.54 -13.84
N GLY A 92 14.10 -17.83 -12.80
CA GLY A 92 13.26 -16.93 -11.99
C GLY A 92 13.08 -15.54 -12.60
N ALA A 93 13.83 -15.20 -13.66
CA ALA A 93 13.85 -13.86 -14.24
C ALA A 93 12.73 -13.63 -15.27
N LEU A 94 12.11 -14.70 -15.78
CA LEU A 94 11.01 -14.58 -16.73
C LEU A 94 9.70 -14.22 -16.05
N VAL A 95 9.18 -13.05 -16.39
CA VAL A 95 7.91 -12.54 -15.89
C VAL A 95 6.91 -12.35 -17.03
N SER A 96 5.62 -12.35 -16.69
CA SER A 96 4.57 -12.08 -17.66
C SER A 96 4.67 -10.65 -18.20
N GLY A 97 4.08 -10.40 -19.37
CA GLY A 97 4.04 -9.07 -19.99
C GLY A 97 3.54 -7.97 -19.05
N PRO A 98 2.40 -8.16 -18.34
CA PRO A 98 1.93 -7.18 -17.36
C PRO A 98 2.93 -6.88 -16.26
N VAL A 99 3.60 -7.89 -15.72
CA VAL A 99 4.62 -7.71 -14.67
C VAL A 99 5.82 -6.92 -15.22
N ALA A 100 6.32 -7.27 -16.40
CA ALA A 100 7.46 -6.59 -17.02
C ALA A 100 7.16 -5.12 -17.31
N ARG A 101 5.92 -4.81 -17.75
CA ARG A 101 5.48 -3.42 -17.97
C ARG A 101 5.52 -2.61 -16.69
N VAL A 102 4.85 -3.09 -15.63
CA VAL A 102 4.80 -2.36 -14.35
C VAL A 102 6.19 -2.19 -13.75
N ILE A 103 7.00 -3.26 -13.71
CA ILE A 103 8.36 -3.20 -13.17
C ILE A 103 9.25 -2.31 -14.06
N GLY A 104 9.13 -2.42 -15.37
CA GLY A 104 9.94 -1.69 -16.33
C GLY A 104 9.73 -0.18 -16.31
N GLU A 105 8.54 0.25 -15.90
CA GLU A 105 8.16 1.66 -15.72
C GLU A 105 8.26 2.14 -14.26
N THR A 106 8.44 1.24 -13.29
CA THR A 106 8.67 1.62 -11.89
C THR A 106 10.01 2.35 -11.77
N ALA A 107 9.97 3.63 -11.41
CA ALA A 107 11.16 4.45 -11.19
C ALA A 107 11.63 4.41 -9.73
N ALA A 108 10.69 4.51 -8.78
CA ALA A 108 10.96 4.43 -7.35
C ALA A 108 9.74 3.89 -6.59
N VAL A 109 9.98 3.35 -5.40
CA VAL A 109 8.93 2.94 -4.49
C VAL A 109 9.25 3.51 -3.11
N SER A 110 8.31 4.24 -2.53
CA SER A 110 8.40 4.74 -1.15
C SER A 110 7.27 4.20 -0.29
N ILE A 111 7.58 3.99 0.99
CA ILE A 111 6.62 3.66 2.04
C ILE A 111 6.59 4.86 2.97
N GLU A 112 5.52 5.64 2.89
CA GLU A 112 5.26 6.68 3.87
C GLU A 112 4.87 6.01 5.19
N GLU A 113 5.65 6.28 6.25
CA GLU A 113 5.46 5.72 7.60
C GLU A 113 4.29 6.40 8.35
N SER A 114 3.18 6.63 7.66
CA SER A 114 1.94 7.11 8.27
C SER A 114 1.22 5.97 9.00
N ASP A 115 0.23 6.30 9.83
CA ASP A 115 -0.69 5.34 10.46
C ASP A 115 -2.11 5.46 9.87
N PRO A 116 -2.52 4.54 8.96
CA PRO A 116 -1.77 3.39 8.41
C PRO A 116 -0.78 3.79 7.29
N PRO A 117 0.21 2.92 6.97
CA PRO A 117 1.23 3.26 5.98
C PRO A 117 0.67 3.28 4.56
N VAL A 118 1.22 4.17 3.75
CA VAL A 118 0.87 4.37 2.34
C VAL A 118 2.08 4.04 1.47
N TYR A 119 1.84 3.29 0.41
CA TYR A 119 2.86 2.86 -0.54
C TYR A 119 2.71 3.66 -1.81
N ILE A 120 3.77 4.33 -2.24
CA ILE A 120 3.77 5.18 -3.43
C ILE A 120 4.77 4.59 -4.41
N VAL A 121 4.30 4.34 -5.63
CA VAL A 121 5.11 3.86 -6.75
C VAL A 121 5.18 4.99 -7.76
N ASP A 122 6.36 5.60 -7.89
CA ASP A 122 6.63 6.59 -8.92
C ASP A 122 6.97 5.87 -10.23
N LEU A 123 6.32 6.29 -11.31
CA LEU A 123 6.54 5.80 -12.66
C LEU A 123 7.52 6.70 -13.42
N ALA A 124 8.25 6.14 -14.36
CA ALA A 124 9.30 6.83 -15.12
C ALA A 124 8.78 7.99 -15.99
N ASP A 125 7.50 7.97 -16.33
CA ASP A 125 6.81 9.02 -17.09
C ASP A 125 6.27 10.17 -16.19
N GLY A 126 6.47 10.07 -14.88
CA GLY A 126 5.97 11.01 -13.87
C GLY A 126 4.59 10.63 -13.30
N GLY A 127 3.98 9.54 -13.75
CA GLY A 127 2.77 8.97 -13.16
C GLY A 127 3.02 8.38 -11.77
N ARG A 128 1.93 8.13 -11.01
CA ARG A 128 2.01 7.53 -9.66
C ARG A 128 0.93 6.50 -9.42
N LEU A 129 1.29 5.40 -8.76
CA LEU A 129 0.36 4.42 -8.22
C LEU A 129 0.43 4.47 -6.68
N ILE A 130 -0.70 4.67 -6.02
CA ILE A 130 -0.75 4.83 -4.55
C ILE A 130 -1.54 3.69 -3.93
N PHE A 131 -0.96 2.92 -3.02
CA PHE A 131 -1.64 1.78 -2.39
C PHE A 131 -1.74 1.96 -0.88
N GLN A 132 -2.88 1.57 -0.33
CA GLN A 132 -3.06 1.41 1.11
C GLN A 132 -2.50 0.08 1.57
N ASN A 133 -2.07 -0.02 2.83
CA ASN A 133 -1.52 -1.25 3.39
C ASN A 133 -2.39 -2.50 3.14
N ARG A 134 -3.72 -2.39 3.30
CA ARG A 134 -4.65 -3.51 3.04
C ARG A 134 -4.62 -4.01 1.60
N GLU A 135 -4.36 -3.12 0.64
CA GLU A 135 -4.40 -3.43 -0.79
C GLU A 135 -3.17 -4.22 -1.23
N LEU A 136 -2.03 -4.02 -0.56
CA LEU A 136 -0.83 -4.83 -0.79
C LEU A 136 -0.79 -6.09 0.10
N ALA A 137 -1.45 -6.08 1.26
CA ALA A 137 -1.59 -7.26 2.10
C ALA A 137 -2.46 -8.34 1.45
N ASP A 138 -3.60 -7.95 0.84
CA ASP A 138 -4.48 -8.82 0.05
C ASP A 138 -4.57 -8.31 -1.40
N PRO A 139 -3.54 -8.58 -2.25
CA PRO A 139 -3.45 -8.02 -3.58
C PRO A 139 -4.54 -8.59 -4.50
N ARG A 140 -5.48 -7.71 -4.87
CA ARG A 140 -6.55 -8.02 -5.84
C ARG A 140 -6.20 -7.47 -7.22
N PRO A 141 -6.30 -8.27 -8.30
CA PRO A 141 -5.89 -7.84 -9.65
C PRO A 141 -6.58 -6.54 -10.09
N ALA A 142 -7.86 -6.41 -9.77
CA ALA A 142 -8.66 -5.22 -10.08
C ALA A 142 -8.00 -3.94 -9.56
N THR A 143 -7.42 -3.96 -8.36
CA THR A 143 -6.77 -2.77 -7.78
C THR A 143 -5.56 -2.34 -8.61
N LEU A 144 -4.69 -3.27 -9.02
CA LEU A 144 -3.54 -2.93 -9.87
C LEU A 144 -3.99 -2.43 -11.24
N ASN A 145 -4.93 -3.13 -11.88
CA ASN A 145 -5.43 -2.77 -13.21
C ASN A 145 -6.13 -1.40 -13.22
N GLU A 146 -6.96 -1.10 -12.20
CA GLU A 146 -7.62 0.20 -12.07
C GLU A 146 -6.62 1.35 -11.89
N ARG A 147 -5.60 1.17 -11.05
CA ARG A 147 -4.57 2.21 -10.85
C ARG A 147 -3.70 2.38 -12.08
N TRP A 148 -3.36 1.29 -12.76
CA TRP A 148 -2.64 1.35 -14.02
C TRP A 148 -3.42 2.13 -15.07
N LEU A 149 -4.69 1.81 -15.29
CA LEU A 149 -5.54 2.49 -16.27
C LEU A 149 -5.76 3.97 -15.93
N ALA A 150 -5.76 4.32 -14.64
CA ALA A 150 -5.83 5.71 -14.21
C ALA A 150 -4.53 6.48 -14.52
N ALA A 151 -3.37 5.84 -14.40
CA ALA A 151 -2.07 6.41 -14.78
C ALA A 151 -1.88 6.44 -16.30
N HIS A 152 -2.43 5.45 -17.03
CA HIS A 152 -2.33 5.28 -18.48
C HIS A 152 -3.72 5.17 -19.13
N PRO A 153 -4.44 6.30 -19.31
CA PRO A 153 -5.78 6.28 -19.87
C PRO A 153 -5.83 5.62 -21.26
N GLY A 154 -6.64 4.57 -21.39
CA GLY A 154 -6.83 3.83 -22.63
C GLY A 154 -5.90 2.62 -22.84
N ASP A 155 -5.00 2.36 -21.89
CA ASP A 155 -4.03 1.28 -21.96
C ASP A 155 -4.25 0.29 -20.79
N ALA A 156 -4.97 -0.79 -21.08
CA ALA A 156 -5.26 -1.81 -20.09
C ALA A 156 -4.03 -2.69 -19.80
N LEU A 157 -3.82 -3.00 -18.52
CA LEU A 157 -2.72 -3.86 -18.08
C LEU A 157 -3.05 -5.36 -18.18
N ASP A 158 -4.32 -5.72 -17.96
CA ASP A 158 -4.83 -7.10 -17.93
C ASP A 158 -4.06 -8.06 -17.00
N ALA A 159 -3.53 -7.54 -15.89
CA ALA A 159 -2.85 -8.34 -14.88
C ALA A 159 -3.81 -9.26 -14.11
N ASN A 160 -3.35 -10.46 -13.76
CA ASN A 160 -4.04 -11.39 -12.88
C ASN A 160 -3.47 -11.36 -11.44
N GLY A 161 -3.97 -12.24 -10.56
CA GLY A 161 -3.62 -12.23 -9.14
C GLY A 161 -2.20 -12.71 -8.85
N ARG A 162 -1.62 -13.53 -9.73
CA ARG A 162 -0.21 -13.92 -9.66
C ARG A 162 0.67 -12.75 -10.08
N ASP A 163 0.32 -12.07 -11.16
CA ASP A 163 1.06 -10.91 -11.66
C ASP A 163 1.17 -9.83 -10.58
N PHE A 164 0.06 -9.48 -9.93
CA PHE A 164 0.09 -8.45 -8.89
C PHE A 164 0.93 -8.87 -7.67
N LYS A 165 0.91 -10.16 -7.27
CA LYS A 165 1.80 -10.65 -6.22
C LYS A 165 3.27 -10.50 -6.61
N THR A 166 3.64 -10.87 -7.83
CA THR A 166 5.02 -10.72 -8.32
C THR A 166 5.46 -9.25 -8.37
N VAL A 167 4.61 -8.35 -8.87
CA VAL A 167 4.87 -6.90 -8.87
C VAL A 167 5.06 -6.37 -7.45
N ARG A 168 4.17 -6.73 -6.52
CA ARG A 168 4.27 -6.32 -5.12
C ARG A 168 5.56 -6.81 -4.48
N ASP A 169 5.91 -8.07 -4.68
CA ASP A 169 7.12 -8.65 -4.09
C ASP A 169 8.37 -7.96 -4.63
N TYR A 170 8.38 -7.57 -5.92
CA TYR A 170 9.42 -6.71 -6.48
C TYR A 170 9.47 -5.33 -5.81
N TRP A 171 8.32 -4.65 -5.70
CA TRP A 171 8.25 -3.33 -5.06
C TRP A 171 8.74 -3.36 -3.62
N PHE A 172 8.37 -4.36 -2.82
CA PHE A 172 8.90 -4.53 -1.46
C PHE A 172 10.40 -4.75 -1.42
N GLY A 173 11.00 -5.34 -2.46
CA GLY A 173 12.44 -5.52 -2.56
C GLY A 173 13.22 -4.24 -2.82
N ILE A 174 12.58 -3.20 -3.36
CA ILE A 174 13.22 -1.92 -3.72
C ILE A 174 12.71 -0.72 -2.93
N ALA A 175 11.71 -0.92 -2.06
CA ALA A 175 11.03 0.15 -1.36
C ALA A 175 11.94 0.85 -0.34
N GLU A 176 11.93 2.19 -0.36
CA GLU A 176 12.58 3.03 0.64
C GLU A 176 11.54 3.60 1.61
N ARG A 177 11.93 3.82 2.86
CA ARG A 177 11.06 4.44 3.87
C ARG A 177 11.14 5.95 3.73
N ALA A 178 9.98 6.60 3.82
CA ALA A 178 9.87 8.04 3.72
C ALA A 178 9.01 8.60 4.86
N GLU A 179 9.28 9.85 5.22
CA GLU A 179 8.40 10.60 6.11
C GLU A 179 7.05 10.84 5.40
N PRO A 180 5.93 10.83 6.15
CA PRO A 180 4.62 11.17 5.61
C PRO A 180 4.62 12.57 4.97
N SER A 181 4.12 12.67 3.74
CA SER A 181 3.97 13.97 3.06
C SER A 181 2.82 14.82 3.64
N GLY A 182 1.93 14.20 4.42
CA GLY A 182 0.83 14.84 5.14
C GLY A 182 0.80 14.44 6.61
N ALA A 183 -0.40 14.27 7.16
CA ALA A 183 -0.56 13.83 8.55
C ALA A 183 0.11 12.46 8.77
N GLY A 184 0.94 12.35 9.81
CA GLY A 184 1.62 11.12 10.17
C GLY A 184 0.67 10.07 10.73
N SER A 185 -0.49 10.48 11.21
CA SER A 185 -1.59 9.58 11.57
C SER A 185 -2.92 10.10 11.02
N GLN A 186 -3.79 9.17 10.64
CA GLN A 186 -5.20 9.48 10.33
C GLN A 186 -5.94 10.19 11.48
N TRP A 187 -5.40 10.12 12.70
CA TRP A 187 -5.96 10.72 13.90
C TRP A 187 -5.49 12.16 14.16
N GLU A 188 -4.39 12.62 13.56
CA GLU A 188 -3.90 13.99 13.73
C GLU A 188 -4.96 15.04 13.36
N PRO A 189 -5.63 14.98 12.18
CA PRO A 189 -6.66 15.97 11.84
C PRO A 189 -7.88 15.94 12.77
N VAL A 190 -8.14 14.79 13.39
CA VAL A 190 -9.22 14.61 14.36
C VAL A 190 -8.82 15.21 15.71
N ALA A 191 -7.59 14.97 16.16
CA ALA A 191 -7.04 15.54 17.38
C ALA A 191 -6.99 17.07 17.28
N GLU A 192 -6.49 17.63 16.18
CA GLU A 192 -6.53 19.08 15.95
C GLU A 192 -7.97 19.65 15.98
N ALA A 193 -8.94 18.94 15.38
CA ALA A 193 -10.34 19.38 15.41
C ALA A 193 -10.90 19.35 16.85
N LEU A 194 -10.49 18.37 17.65
CA LEU A 194 -10.83 18.31 19.07
C LEU A 194 -10.19 19.50 19.80
N GLN A 195 -8.89 19.74 19.62
CA GLN A 195 -8.20 20.89 20.23
C GLN A 195 -8.88 22.23 19.90
N ARG A 196 -9.21 22.45 18.61
CA ARG A 196 -9.95 23.63 18.15
C ARG A 196 -11.34 23.74 18.78
N THR A 197 -12.02 22.62 19.00
CA THR A 197 -13.32 22.61 19.69
C THR A 197 -13.14 23.00 21.16
N LEU A 198 -12.17 22.39 21.84
CA LEU A 198 -11.91 22.62 23.26
C LEU A 198 -11.43 24.05 23.56
N SER A 199 -10.67 24.68 22.67
CA SER A 199 -10.18 26.06 22.87
C SER A 199 -11.33 27.06 23.03
N THR A 200 -12.44 26.85 22.32
CA THR A 200 -13.63 27.73 22.38
C THR A 200 -14.48 27.60 23.65
N LEU A 201 -14.28 26.55 24.45
CA LEU A 201 -15.14 26.24 25.59
C LEU A 201 -14.60 26.82 26.90
N PRO A 202 -15.45 27.37 27.80
CA PRO A 202 -15.02 27.75 29.13
C PRO A 202 -14.52 26.54 29.94
N THR A 203 -13.47 26.72 30.74
CA THR A 203 -13.01 25.71 31.70
C THR A 203 -13.42 26.10 33.11
N SER A 204 -13.78 25.10 33.92
CA SER A 204 -14.14 25.25 35.34
C SER A 204 -13.21 24.40 36.19
N THR A 205 -12.86 24.86 37.39
CA THR A 205 -12.20 24.06 38.42
C THR A 205 -13.21 23.30 39.31
N GLU A 206 -14.50 23.44 39.03
CA GLU A 206 -15.59 22.70 39.67
C GLU A 206 -16.14 21.61 38.74
N ARG A 207 -16.53 20.46 39.30
CA ARG A 207 -17.01 19.28 38.53
C ARG A 207 -18.26 19.60 37.71
N GLU A 208 -19.07 20.54 38.17
CA GLU A 208 -20.24 21.10 37.50
C GLU A 208 -19.92 21.64 36.10
N GLY A 209 -18.67 22.03 35.85
CA GLY A 209 -18.17 22.41 34.52
C GLY A 209 -18.36 21.34 33.45
N LEU A 210 -18.29 20.05 33.81
CA LEU A 210 -18.54 18.96 32.87
C LEU A 210 -19.96 18.95 32.32
N LEU A 211 -20.95 19.37 33.11
CA LEU A 211 -22.33 19.45 32.65
C LEU A 211 -22.60 20.76 31.91
N ARG A 212 -22.01 21.86 32.37
CA ARG A 212 -22.32 23.20 31.87
C ARG A 212 -21.58 23.56 30.58
N TYR A 213 -20.30 23.19 30.51
CA TYR A 213 -19.40 23.54 29.41
C TYR A 213 -18.75 22.31 28.77
N GLY A 214 -18.81 21.16 29.44
CA GLY A 214 -18.15 19.93 29.00
C GLY A 214 -16.69 19.82 29.43
N LEU A 215 -16.16 20.78 30.19
CA LEU A 215 -14.77 20.82 30.66
C LEU A 215 -14.67 20.99 32.18
N TYR A 216 -13.75 20.26 32.79
CA TYR A 216 -13.41 20.37 34.22
C TYR A 216 -11.90 20.18 34.41
N LEU A 217 -11.24 21.19 34.97
CA LEU A 217 -9.83 21.14 35.34
C LEU A 217 -9.70 20.64 36.78
N GLU A 218 -9.21 19.41 36.93
CA GLU A 218 -8.89 18.84 38.24
C GLU A 218 -7.43 19.14 38.57
N GLU A 219 -7.21 20.11 39.45
CA GLU A 219 -5.91 20.35 40.06
C GLU A 219 -5.64 19.29 41.13
N ARG A 220 -4.43 18.72 41.11
CA ARG A 220 -4.01 17.70 42.06
C ARG A 220 -3.00 18.25 43.06
N PRO A 221 -2.95 17.70 44.29
CA PRO A 221 -2.07 18.20 45.35
C PRO A 221 -0.58 18.24 44.98
N GLU A 222 -0.14 17.36 44.07
CA GLU A 222 1.23 17.32 43.54
C GLU A 222 1.56 18.43 42.52
N GLY A 223 0.65 19.37 42.26
CA GLY A 223 0.83 20.44 41.28
C GLY A 223 0.61 20.01 39.82
N SER A 224 0.19 18.76 39.59
CA SER A 224 -0.29 18.32 38.28
C SER A 224 -1.77 18.65 38.10
N ALA A 225 -2.23 18.79 36.87
CA ALA A 225 -3.64 19.01 36.57
C ALA A 225 -4.12 18.09 35.44
N VAL A 226 -5.40 17.76 35.45
CA VAL A 226 -6.05 16.98 34.39
C VAL A 226 -7.24 17.75 33.86
N LEU A 227 -7.27 17.95 32.54
CA LEU A 227 -8.43 18.50 31.85
C LEU A 227 -9.39 17.37 31.50
N TRP A 228 -10.47 17.26 32.26
CA TRP A 228 -11.56 16.33 31.97
C TRP A 228 -12.47 16.89 30.88
N VAL A 229 -12.59 16.15 29.78
CA VAL A 229 -13.42 16.48 28.62
C VAL A 229 -14.61 15.53 28.55
N ALA A 230 -15.83 16.06 28.51
CA ALA A 230 -17.05 15.27 28.40
C ALA A 230 -17.04 14.42 27.12
N SER A 231 -17.44 13.14 27.25
CA SER A 231 -17.39 12.18 26.13
C SER A 231 -18.26 12.64 24.95
N GLY A 232 -19.36 13.35 25.20
CA GLY A 232 -20.22 13.89 24.13
C GLY A 232 -19.51 14.86 23.18
N ILE A 233 -18.54 15.64 23.66
CA ILE A 233 -17.72 16.53 22.80
C ILE A 233 -16.85 15.68 21.87
N ILE A 234 -16.17 14.68 22.43
CA ILE A 234 -15.29 13.77 21.69
C ILE A 234 -16.10 12.98 20.65
N GLU A 235 -17.28 12.46 21.04
CA GLU A 235 -18.21 11.77 20.15
C GLU A 235 -18.68 12.66 19.00
N SER A 236 -18.97 13.93 19.27
CA SER A 236 -19.37 14.88 18.22
C SER A 236 -18.26 15.08 17.20
N VAL A 237 -17.05 15.42 17.67
CA VAL A 237 -15.89 15.67 16.80
C VAL A 237 -15.55 14.43 15.96
N LEU A 238 -15.59 13.24 16.55
CA LEU A 238 -15.37 11.99 15.82
C LEU A 238 -16.45 11.77 14.76
N ARG A 239 -17.73 11.96 15.10
CA ARG A 239 -18.86 11.76 14.19
C ARG A 239 -18.79 12.70 12.99
N ASP A 240 -18.44 13.97 13.20
CA ASP A 240 -18.31 14.98 12.14
C ASP A 240 -17.20 14.63 11.13
N ARG A 241 -16.26 13.76 11.52
CA ARG A 241 -15.19 13.22 10.66
C ARG A 241 -15.44 11.79 10.19
N GLY A 242 -16.66 11.27 10.36
CA GLY A 242 -17.02 9.90 9.97
C GLY A 242 -16.32 8.82 10.80
N ARG A 243 -15.86 9.14 12.00
CA ARG A 243 -15.16 8.23 12.91
C ARG A 243 -16.07 7.80 14.08
N SER A 244 -15.72 6.67 14.69
CA SER A 244 -16.46 6.10 15.81
C SER A 244 -15.67 6.24 17.11
N ILE A 245 -16.33 6.63 18.20
CA ILE A 245 -15.72 6.59 19.55
C ILE A 245 -15.39 5.17 20.02
N MET A 246 -15.96 4.15 19.37
CA MET A 246 -15.66 2.75 19.67
C MET A 246 -14.37 2.28 19.00
N ASP A 247 -13.79 3.07 18.09
CA ASP A 247 -12.49 2.79 17.52
C ASP A 247 -11.41 2.94 18.60
N ARG A 248 -10.73 1.83 18.90
CA ARG A 248 -9.72 1.78 19.97
C ARG A 248 -8.40 2.44 19.58
N THR A 249 -8.16 2.65 18.30
CA THR A 249 -6.90 3.22 17.81
C THR A 249 -6.82 4.73 18.10
N PHE A 250 -7.95 5.44 18.17
CA PHE A 250 -7.97 6.86 18.54
C PHE A 250 -7.49 7.14 19.98
N PRO A 251 -8.03 6.50 21.04
CA PRO A 251 -7.50 6.69 22.39
C PRO A 251 -6.09 6.10 22.57
N GLU A 252 -5.64 5.17 21.73
CA GLU A 252 -4.24 4.71 21.72
C GLU A 252 -3.32 5.78 21.14
N PHE A 253 -3.67 6.37 20.00
CA PHE A 253 -2.99 7.51 19.39
C PHE A 253 -2.82 8.66 20.40
N LEU A 254 -3.90 9.09 21.05
CA LEU A 254 -3.85 10.19 22.02
C LEU A 254 -2.98 9.86 23.25
N ARG A 255 -2.86 8.59 23.66
CA ARG A 255 -1.96 8.19 24.76
C ARG A 255 -0.50 8.21 24.34
N GLN A 256 -0.23 7.74 23.12
CA GLN A 256 1.12 7.72 22.57
C GLN A 256 1.67 9.14 22.39
N ASP A 257 0.82 10.08 21.99
CA ASP A 257 1.12 11.51 21.88
C ASP A 257 1.15 12.26 23.23
N GLY A 258 0.87 11.56 24.34
CA GLY A 258 0.83 12.15 25.69
C GLY A 258 -0.41 13.02 25.98
N ALA A 259 -1.25 13.29 24.98
CA ALA A 259 -2.48 14.06 25.12
C ALA A 259 -3.50 13.45 26.10
N LEU A 260 -3.72 12.14 26.07
CA LEU A 260 -4.68 11.44 26.93
C LEU A 260 -3.99 10.81 28.15
N VAL A 261 -4.06 11.50 29.30
CA VAL A 261 -3.45 11.04 30.57
C VAL A 261 -4.36 10.11 31.37
N SER A 262 -5.67 10.11 31.10
CA SER A 262 -6.63 9.21 31.76
C SER A 262 -7.74 8.75 30.83
N GLY A 263 -7.99 7.44 30.80
CA GLY A 263 -9.12 6.87 30.06
C GLY A 263 -10.49 7.36 30.55
N SER A 264 -11.55 7.01 29.82
CA SER A 264 -12.92 7.40 30.15
C SER A 264 -13.32 6.98 31.58
N ARG A 265 -13.71 7.94 32.41
CA ARG A 265 -14.24 7.74 33.76
C ARG A 265 -15.66 8.29 33.88
N ARG A 266 -16.39 7.78 34.88
CA ARG A 266 -17.73 8.25 35.24
C ARG A 266 -17.60 9.27 36.37
N PHE A 267 -18.21 10.43 36.19
CA PHE A 267 -18.35 11.49 37.18
C PHE A 267 -19.82 11.59 37.59
N ARG A 268 -20.05 11.71 38.91
CA ARG A 268 -21.37 12.05 39.45
C ARG A 268 -21.34 13.52 39.87
N VAL A 269 -22.21 14.30 39.27
CA VAL A 269 -22.39 15.73 39.53
C VAL A 269 -23.86 15.94 39.89
N GLY A 270 -24.14 16.18 41.17
CA GLY A 270 -25.49 16.04 41.71
C GLY A 270 -26.06 14.65 41.43
N GLU A 271 -27.24 14.59 40.80
CA GLU A 271 -27.91 13.34 40.42
C GLU A 271 -27.49 12.80 39.05
N VAL A 272 -26.81 13.61 38.23
CA VAL A 272 -26.46 13.29 36.85
C VAL A 272 -25.12 12.54 36.80
N LEU A 273 -25.07 11.49 35.98
CA LEU A 273 -23.85 10.76 35.66
C LEU A 273 -23.34 11.21 34.29
N CYS A 274 -22.12 11.72 34.22
CA CYS A 274 -21.44 12.03 32.96
C CYS A 274 -20.18 11.17 32.80
N ARG A 275 -19.80 10.88 31.55
CA ARG A 275 -18.50 10.25 31.25
C ARG A 275 -17.55 11.31 30.70
N ALA A 276 -16.32 11.33 31.19
CA ALA A 276 -15.29 12.24 30.70
C ALA A 276 -13.95 11.52 30.54
N TRP A 277 -13.11 12.04 29.65
CA TRP A 277 -11.77 11.55 29.36
C TRP A 277 -10.78 12.58 29.90
N GLY A 278 -9.68 12.12 30.51
CA GLY A 278 -8.71 13.00 31.15
C GLY A 278 -7.56 13.30 30.19
N PHE A 279 -7.42 14.56 29.80
CA PHE A 279 -6.36 15.06 28.94
C PHE A 279 -5.30 15.81 29.72
N ASP A 280 -4.10 15.86 29.17
CA ASP A 280 -3.10 16.85 29.56
C ASP A 280 -3.67 18.26 29.33
N PRO A 281 -3.57 19.20 30.29
CA PRO A 281 -4.10 20.55 30.10
C PRO A 281 -3.50 21.29 28.90
N GLY A 282 -2.24 21.02 28.54
CA GLY A 282 -1.57 21.58 27.37
C GLY A 282 -2.11 21.07 26.03
N PHE A 283 -2.91 20.00 26.02
CA PHE A 283 -3.65 19.57 24.83
C PHE A 283 -4.66 20.63 24.38
N ARG A 284 -5.16 21.47 25.29
CA ARG A 284 -5.97 22.62 24.92
C ARG A 284 -5.00 23.78 24.61
N PRO A 285 -4.88 24.22 23.34
CA PRO A 285 -4.11 25.43 23.08
C PRO A 285 -4.73 26.57 23.88
N GLU A 286 -3.89 27.35 24.56
CA GLU A 286 -4.36 28.56 25.22
C GLU A 286 -5.14 29.37 24.19
N ASN A 287 -6.22 30.03 24.63
CA ASN A 287 -6.72 31.17 23.87
C ASN A 287 -5.55 32.17 23.82
N THR A 288 -4.68 32.05 22.82
CA THR A 288 -4.07 33.21 22.17
C THR A 288 -5.29 33.99 21.72
N GLY A 289 -5.78 34.84 22.63
CA GLY A 289 -6.87 35.76 22.34
C GLY A 289 -6.52 36.36 21.00
N ILE A 290 -7.45 36.22 20.04
CA ILE A 290 -7.39 36.79 18.69
C ILE A 290 -6.32 37.85 18.66
N THR A 291 -5.14 37.56 18.10
CA THR A 291 -4.21 38.63 17.78
C THR A 291 -4.97 39.46 16.77
N VAL A 292 -5.60 40.52 17.25
CA VAL A 292 -6.25 41.50 16.39
C VAL A 292 -5.13 41.95 15.45
N PHE A 293 -5.37 41.84 14.15
CA PHE A 293 -4.40 42.14 13.09
C PHE A 293 -3.76 43.53 13.22
N GLU A 294 -4.31 44.40 14.07
CA GLU A 294 -3.74 45.70 14.45
C GLU A 294 -2.36 45.59 15.12
N ASN A 295 -2.07 44.52 15.88
CA ASN A 295 -0.77 44.38 16.56
C ASN A 295 0.39 43.93 15.67
N LEU A 296 0.12 43.49 14.43
CA LEU A 296 1.18 43.17 13.45
C LEU A 296 1.63 44.40 12.65
N ILE A 297 0.90 45.53 12.73
CA ILE A 297 1.23 46.76 12.01
C ILE A 297 2.13 47.67 12.86
N GLU A 298 2.11 47.56 14.19
CA GLU A 298 2.97 48.37 15.07
C GLU A 298 4.43 47.88 15.13
N GLU A 299 4.70 46.58 14.91
CA GLU A 299 6.08 46.07 14.82
C GLU A 299 6.70 46.24 13.41
N ALA A 300 5.94 46.76 12.44
CA ALA A 300 6.39 46.98 11.06
C ALA A 300 6.47 48.47 10.68
N ARG A 301 6.75 49.36 11.64
CA ARG A 301 7.18 50.74 11.33
C ARG A 301 8.66 50.93 11.69
N PRO A 302 9.48 51.44 10.75
CA PRO A 302 10.93 51.60 10.91
C PRO A 302 11.30 52.66 11.96
#